data_AF-A0A117SRD4-F1
#
_entry.id   AF-A0A117SRD4-F1
#
_cell.length_a   1.000
_cell.length_b   1.000
_cell.length_c   1.000
_cell.angle_alpha   90.00
_cell.angle_beta   90.00
_cell.angle_gamma   90.00
#
_symmetry.space_group_name_H-M   'P 1'
#
loop_
_entity.id
_entity.type
_entity.pdbx_description
1 polymer ?
#
loop_
_entity_poly.entity_id
_entity_poly.type
_entity_poly.pdbx_seq_one_letter_code
_entity_poly.pdbx_strand_id
1 'polypeptide(L)'
;MSSGATKIIDELMGGCLDGYVEKHNFKNGTRYIIKPSNMFIELHVISEGDNVCIEIWDNGLSASPIFTQSFTNRTPGDVLSYIICRVYRLLMIRRLMSSKTSQEVPLKAVRVRGA
;
A
#
# COMPACT_ATOMS: atom_id res chain seq x y z
N MET A 1 8.42 -23.63 -12.52
CA MET A 1 7.64 -22.51 -13.07
C MET A 1 7.57 -21.44 -11.98
N SER A 2 7.95 -20.17 -12.23
CA SER A 2 7.80 -19.13 -11.20
C SER A 2 6.32 -18.82 -11.00
N SER A 3 5.89 -18.66 -9.74
CA SER A 3 4.49 -18.35 -9.44
C SER A 3 4.15 -16.94 -9.91
N GLY A 4 2.86 -16.68 -10.17
CA GLY A 4 2.38 -15.34 -10.56
C GLY A 4 2.80 -14.26 -9.56
N ALA A 5 2.82 -14.60 -8.27
CA ALA A 5 3.31 -13.72 -7.21
C ALA A 5 4.80 -13.36 -7.40
N THR A 6 5.68 -14.31 -7.70
CA THR A 6 7.11 -14.00 -7.92
C THR A 6 7.30 -13.02 -9.07
N LYS A 7 6.56 -13.15 -10.17
CA LYS A 7 6.62 -12.18 -11.28
C LYS A 7 6.17 -10.78 -10.86
N ILE A 8 5.09 -10.68 -10.07
CA ILE A 8 4.63 -9.39 -9.51
C ILE A 8 5.73 -8.76 -8.65
N ILE A 9 6.40 -9.55 -7.81
CA ILE A 9 7.51 -9.08 -6.98
C ILE A 9 8.69 -8.63 -7.85
N ASP A 10 9.11 -9.43 -8.82
CA ASP A 10 10.24 -9.08 -9.70
C ASP A 10 9.99 -7.76 -10.45
N GLU A 11 8.76 -7.55 -10.94
CA GLU A 11 8.35 -6.31 -11.59
C GLU A 11 8.29 -5.12 -10.63
N LEU A 12 7.81 -5.32 -9.39
CA LEU A 12 7.83 -4.29 -8.34
C LEU A 12 9.27 -3.92 -7.93
N MET A 13 10.14 -4.92 -7.76
CA MET A 13 11.53 -4.75 -7.35
C MET A 13 12.38 -4.10 -8.44
N GLY A 14 12.15 -4.45 -9.70
CA GLY A 14 12.79 -3.81 -10.85
C GLY A 14 12.40 -2.34 -11.04
N GLY A 15 11.33 -1.90 -10.39
CA GLY A 15 10.71 -0.58 -10.54
C GLY A 15 11.07 0.49 -9.50
N CYS A 16 12.11 0.29 -8.67
CA CYS A 16 12.56 1.20 -7.59
C CYS A 16 11.77 1.06 -6.27
N LEU A 17 12.12 0.04 -5.48
CA LEU A 17 11.77 -0.03 -4.06
C LEU A 17 13.05 0.07 -3.21
N ASP A 18 13.28 1.24 -2.62
CA ASP A 18 14.12 1.36 -1.44
C ASP A 18 13.29 0.82 -0.27
N GLY A 19 13.73 -0.27 0.37
CA GLY A 19 12.91 -1.02 1.32
C GLY A 19 13.39 -2.44 1.56
N TYR A 20 12.54 -3.27 2.16
CA TYR A 20 12.80 -4.70 2.31
C TYR A 20 11.63 -5.56 1.82
N VAL A 21 11.97 -6.80 1.45
CA VAL A 21 11.00 -7.84 1.10
C VAL A 21 11.24 -9.05 1.98
N GLU A 22 10.21 -9.48 2.69
CA GLU A 22 10.18 -10.76 3.39
C GLU A 22 9.38 -11.79 2.61
N LYS A 23 9.82 -13.04 2.65
CA LYS A 23 9.13 -14.17 2.03
C LYS A 23 8.82 -15.21 3.10
N HIS A 24 7.54 -15.52 3.24
CA HIS A 24 7.01 -16.52 4.15
C HIS A 24 6.37 -17.65 3.36
N ASN A 25 6.90 -18.87 3.46
CA ASN A 25 6.34 -20.04 2.79
C ASN A 25 5.37 -20.76 3.74
N PHE A 26 4.19 -21.08 3.24
CA PHE A 26 3.17 -21.88 3.92
C PHE A 26 2.95 -23.19 3.16
N LYS A 27 2.30 -24.15 3.83
CA LYS A 27 1.98 -25.46 3.22
C LYS A 27 1.21 -25.32 1.89
N ASN A 28 0.34 -24.31 1.78
CA ASN A 28 -0.53 -24.12 0.63
C ASN A 28 -0.14 -22.92 -0.24
N GLY A 29 0.93 -22.20 0.09
CA GLY A 29 1.17 -20.91 -0.54
C GLY A 29 2.40 -20.15 -0.09
N THR A 30 2.52 -18.91 -0.54
CA THR A 30 3.64 -18.03 -0.21
C THR A 30 3.12 -16.63 -0.01
N ARG A 31 3.52 -15.97 1.08
CA ARG A 31 3.30 -14.53 1.29
C ARG A 31 4.62 -13.80 1.10
N TYR A 32 4.59 -12.75 0.30
CA TYR A 32 5.63 -11.75 0.23
C TYR A 32 5.14 -10.51 0.96
N ILE A 33 5.95 -9.97 1.87
CA ILE A 33 5.67 -8.71 2.56
C ILE A 33 6.69 -7.71 2.04
N ILE A 34 6.20 -6.67 1.38
CA ILE A 34 7.00 -5.62 0.77
C ILE A 34 6.77 -4.35 1.59
N LYS A 35 7.85 -3.83 2.17
CA LYS A 35 7.82 -2.60 2.96
C LYS A 35 8.77 -1.56 2.37
N PRO A 36 8.23 -0.58 1.62
CA PRO A 36 9.00 0.54 1.14
C PRO A 36 9.46 1.41 2.31
N SER A 37 10.74 1.84 2.34
CA SER A 37 11.31 2.66 3.41
C SER A 37 10.64 4.03 3.55
N ASN A 38 10.17 4.60 2.44
CA ASN A 38 9.61 5.96 2.38
C ASN A 38 8.07 5.99 2.27
N MET A 39 7.40 4.89 2.61
CA MET A 39 5.94 4.82 2.57
C MET A 39 5.37 4.34 3.90
N PHE A 40 4.17 4.82 4.22
CA PHE A 40 3.40 4.36 5.38
C PHE A 40 2.67 3.04 5.13
N ILE A 41 2.75 2.52 3.90
CA ILE A 41 2.05 1.31 3.49
C ILE A 41 2.98 0.10 3.55
N GLU A 42 2.37 -1.05 3.82
CA GLU A 42 2.99 -2.36 3.67
C GLU A 42 2.13 -3.18 2.71
N LEU A 43 2.75 -3.83 1.73
CA LEU A 43 2.06 -4.59 0.69
C LEU A 43 2.32 -6.08 0.87
N HIS A 44 1.26 -6.85 1.02
CA HIS A 44 1.34 -8.31 1.06
C HIS A 44 0.86 -8.87 -0.27
N VAL A 45 1.69 -9.72 -0.88
CA VAL A 45 1.34 -10.50 -2.07
C VAL A 45 1.32 -11.97 -1.68
N ILE A 46 0.13 -12.57 -1.65
CA ILE A 46 -0.12 -13.92 -1.16
C ILE A 46 -0.51 -14.79 -2.34
N SER A 47 0.27 -15.83 -2.60
CA SER A 47 -0.03 -16.85 -3.62
C SER A 47 -0.57 -18.09 -2.93
N GLU A 48 -1.71 -18.61 -3.35
CA GLU A 48 -2.26 -19.90 -2.92
C GLU A 48 -2.85 -20.62 -4.14
N GLY A 49 -2.17 -21.68 -4.61
CA GLY A 49 -2.48 -22.32 -5.88
C GLY A 49 -2.48 -21.32 -7.04
N ASP A 50 -3.59 -21.26 -7.78
CA ASP A 50 -3.81 -20.33 -8.90
C ASP A 50 -4.36 -18.95 -8.47
N ASN A 51 -4.50 -18.72 -7.17
CA ASN A 51 -4.99 -17.46 -6.62
C ASN A 51 -3.83 -16.57 -6.17
N VAL A 52 -3.97 -15.28 -6.45
CA VAL A 52 -3.11 -14.22 -5.87
C VAL A 52 -4.01 -13.27 -5.08
N CYS A 53 -3.77 -13.17 -3.78
CA CYS A 53 -4.38 -12.18 -2.90
C CYS A 53 -3.41 -11.05 -2.62
N ILE A 54 -3.91 -9.82 -2.72
CA ILE A 54 -3.18 -8.59 -2.42
C ILE A 54 -3.81 -7.97 -1.18
N GLU A 55 -2.99 -7.67 -0.18
CA GLU A 55 -3.38 -6.88 0.98
C GLU A 55 -2.51 -5.62 1.06
N ILE A 56 -3.13 -4.46 1.29
CA ILE A 56 -2.43 -3.20 1.54
C ILE A 56 -2.74 -2.78 2.97
N TRP A 57 -1.68 -2.65 3.77
CA TRP A 57 -1.73 -2.36 5.20
C TRP A 57 -1.22 -0.94 5.46
N ASP A 58 -1.74 -0.30 6.51
CA ASP A 58 -1.10 0.89 7.10
C ASP A 58 -0.12 0.39 8.17
N ASN A 59 1.17 0.52 7.90
CA ASN A 59 2.25 0.01 8.74
C ASN A 59 2.29 0.68 10.13
N GLY A 60 1.59 1.80 10.35
CA GLY A 60 1.60 2.53 11.62
C GLY A 60 0.35 2.41 12.48
N LEU A 61 -0.77 1.90 11.94
CA LEU A 61 -2.09 2.21 12.53
C LEU A 61 -3.09 1.06 12.54
N SER A 62 -2.90 -0.01 11.75
CA SER A 62 -4.00 -0.91 11.43
C SER A 62 -3.80 -2.33 11.94
N ALA A 63 -4.80 -2.86 12.65
CA ALA A 63 -4.90 -4.28 13.02
C ALA A 63 -5.43 -5.17 11.88
N SER A 64 -5.81 -4.56 10.75
CA SER A 64 -6.36 -5.21 9.56
C SER A 64 -5.90 -4.49 8.28
N PRO A 65 -5.93 -5.16 7.12
CA PRO A 65 -5.57 -4.51 5.86
C PRO A 65 -6.57 -3.41 5.51
N ILE A 66 -6.07 -2.27 5.04
CA ILE A 66 -6.88 -1.18 4.49
C ILE A 66 -7.61 -1.65 3.22
N PHE A 67 -6.96 -2.55 2.49
CA PHE A 67 -7.47 -3.05 1.24
C PHE A 67 -7.09 -4.52 1.04
N THR A 68 -8.04 -5.34 0.60
CA THR A 68 -7.83 -6.75 0.27
C THR A 68 -8.51 -7.08 -1.05
N GLN A 69 -7.81 -7.76 -1.96
CA GLN A 69 -8.39 -8.26 -3.19
C GLN A 69 -7.72 -9.54 -3.65
N SER A 70 -8.54 -10.54 -3.95
CA SER A 70 -8.11 -11.80 -4.56
C SER A 70 -8.33 -11.77 -6.07
N PHE A 71 -7.39 -12.38 -6.78
CA PHE A 71 -7.39 -12.55 -8.22
C PHE A 71 -7.23 -14.02 -8.55
N THR A 72 -8.10 -14.51 -9.42
CA THR A 72 -8.04 -15.85 -10.00
C THR A 72 -7.95 -15.69 -11.51
N ASN A 73 -7.07 -16.45 -12.17
CA ASN A 73 -6.91 -16.42 -13.63
C ASN A 73 -6.60 -15.03 -14.23
N ARG A 74 -5.90 -14.16 -13.48
CA ARG A 74 -5.44 -12.85 -13.96
C ARG A 74 -3.96 -12.88 -14.29
N THR A 75 -3.56 -12.04 -15.25
CA THR A 75 -2.15 -11.90 -15.58
C THR A 75 -1.43 -11.12 -14.47
N PRO A 76 -0.14 -11.41 -14.20
CA PRO A 76 0.66 -10.62 -13.26
C PRO A 76 0.59 -9.11 -13.53
N GLY A 77 0.59 -8.69 -14.80
CA GLY A 77 0.51 -7.28 -15.20
C GLY A 77 -0.82 -6.60 -14.84
N ASP A 78 -1.95 -7.31 -14.92
CA ASP A 78 -3.24 -6.78 -14.46
C ASP A 78 -3.24 -6.54 -12.94
N VAL A 79 -2.70 -7.51 -12.20
CA VAL A 79 -2.60 -7.43 -10.73
C VAL A 79 -1.63 -6.31 -10.34
N LEU A 80 -0.52 -6.15 -11.05
CA LEU A 80 0.43 -5.08 -10.82
C LEU A 80 -0.20 -3.70 -11.08
N SER A 81 -0.88 -3.54 -12.22
CA SER A 81 -1.59 -2.30 -12.56
C SER A 81 -2.61 -1.93 -11.49
N TYR A 82 -3.31 -2.93 -10.96
CA TYR A 82 -4.23 -2.76 -9.85
C TYR A 82 -3.53 -2.25 -8.58
N ILE A 83 -2.43 -2.89 -8.18
CA ILE A 83 -1.63 -2.49 -7.01
C ILE A 83 -1.19 -1.03 -7.15
N ILE A 84 -0.57 -0.67 -8.28
CA ILE A 84 -0.07 0.68 -8.54
C ILE A 84 -1.18 1.71 -8.44
N CYS A 85 -2.33 1.46 -9.08
CA CYS A 85 -3.48 2.36 -9.04
C CYS A 85 -4.01 2.56 -7.61
N ARG A 86 -4.07 1.50 -6.81
CA ARG A 86 -4.55 1.57 -5.42
C ARG A 86 -3.58 2.31 -4.52
N VAL A 87 -2.30 2.00 -4.59
CA VAL A 87 -1.26 2.71 -3.83
C VAL A 87 -1.27 4.19 -4.17
N TYR A 88 -1.32 4.56 -5.46
CA TYR A 88 -1.35 5.95 -5.89
C TYR A 88 -2.55 6.72 -5.31
N ARG A 89 -3.75 6.12 -5.32
CA ARG A 89 -4.94 6.73 -4.71
C ARG A 89 -4.76 6.95 -3.20
N LEU A 90 -4.18 6.00 -2.47
CA LEU A 90 -3.92 6.14 -1.03
C LEU A 90 -2.92 7.27 -0.75
N LEU A 91 -1.85 7.38 -1.54
CA LEU A 91 -0.88 8.47 -1.44
C LEU A 91 -1.53 9.82 -1.70
N MET A 92 -2.39 9.94 -2.72
CA MET A 92 -3.14 11.17 -3.01
C MET A 92 -4.06 11.57 -1.87
N ILE A 93 -4.85 10.63 -1.33
CA ILE A 93 -5.76 10.89 -0.20
C ILE A 93 -4.98 11.41 1.00
N ARG A 94 -3.88 10.73 1.37
CA ARG A 94 -3.05 11.15 2.52
C ARG A 94 -2.48 12.55 2.32
N ARG A 95 -2.01 12.87 1.10
CA ARG A 95 -1.53 14.22 0.75
C ARG A 95 -2.62 15.28 0.91
N LEU A 96 -3.83 15.01 0.42
CA LEU A 96 -4.97 15.92 0.56
C LEU A 96 -5.33 16.15 2.03
N MET A 97 -5.35 15.10 2.84
CA MET A 97 -5.65 15.20 4.27
C MET A 97 -4.57 15.98 5.04
N SER A 98 -3.30 15.79 4.71
CA SER A 98 -2.19 16.55 5.30
C SER A 98 -2.21 18.03 4.92
N SER A 99 -2.64 18.37 3.70
CA SER A 99 -2.73 19.77 3.28
C SER A 99 -3.83 20.55 4.00
N LYS A 100 -4.93 19.89 4.39
CA LYS A 100 -6.04 20.51 5.13
C LYS A 100 -5.68 20.86 6.57
N THR A 101 -4.83 20.07 7.22
CA THR A 101 -4.41 20.29 8.61
C THR A 101 -3.46 21.47 8.78
N SER A 102 -2.78 21.91 7.71
CA SER A 102 -1.84 23.05 7.77
C SER A 102 -2.50 24.43 7.58
N GLN A 103 -3.80 24.49 7.26
CA GLN A 103 -4.52 25.75 7.02
C GLN A 103 -5.34 26.25 8.21
N GLU A 104 -5.37 25.55 9.34
CA GLU A 104 -5.91 26.09 10.59
C GLU A 104 -4.90 27.06 11.22
N VAL A 105 -4.78 28.25 10.63
CA VAL A 105 -4.23 29.41 11.32
C VAL A 105 -5.22 29.75 12.43
N PRO A 106 -4.82 29.82 13.72
CA PRO A 106 -5.74 30.25 14.76
C PRO A 106 -6.22 31.65 14.39
N LEU A 107 -7.53 31.86 14.31
CA LEU A 107 -8.11 33.19 14.26
C LEU A 107 -7.55 33.94 15.46
N LYS A 108 -6.57 34.83 15.24
CA LYS A 108 -6.09 35.77 16.25
C LYS A 108 -7.35 36.43 16.80
N ALA A 109 -7.64 36.18 18.07
CA ALA A 109 -8.73 36.83 18.77
C ALA A 109 -8.56 38.34 18.56
N VAL A 110 -9.41 38.92 17.70
CA VAL A 110 -9.50 40.37 17.55
C VAL A 110 -10.04 40.85 18.89
N ARG A 111 -9.12 41.30 19.75
CA ARG A 111 -9.47 41.97 21.00
C ARG A 111 -10.09 43.30 20.61
N VAL A 112 -11.41 43.33 20.51
CA VAL A 112 -12.17 44.58 20.39
C VAL A 112 -11.92 45.36 21.68
N ARG A 113 -11.01 46.33 21.61
CA ARG A 113 -10.90 47.38 22.63
C ARG A 113 -11.79 48.53 22.19
N GLY A 114 -12.88 48.71 22.93
CA GLY A 114 -13.59 49.95 23.24
C GLY A 114 -13.80 51.00 22.14
N ALA A 115 -15.07 51.33 21.92
CA ALA A 115 -15.56 52.70 21.94
C ALA A 115 -16.93 52.69 22.62
#